data_AF-A0A969NU02-F1
#
_entry.id   AF-A0A969NU02-F1
#
_cell.length_a   1.000
_cell.length_b   1.000
_cell.length_c   1.000
_cell.angle_alpha   90.00
_cell.angle_beta   90.00
_cell.angle_gamma   90.00
#
_symmetry.space_group_name_H-M   'P 1'
#
loop_
_entity.id
_entity.type
_entity.pdbx_description
1 polymer ?
#
loop_
_entity_poly.entity_id
_entity_poly.type
_entity_poly.pdbx_seq_one_letter_code
_entity_poly.pdbx_strand_id
1 'polypeptide(L)'
;MDGYPSLVGIVSRLSVILKPKLMDTDLTTINQSSETSANHTFGRVDDHHQAEWNQSSVDPSLTTLNISSLSGLTTHEYLLYALPDKDRRNDGRLRDKFLKRYQHLEHGGWYIAGLDPDTNWVDVMVWGRYKPDQPRTGSNGKLVKYESPPKTPNRVTYFRIPLHIWNRIAARYGIKRYHSPLALRLTARTQPVNFWSWVKSCPEVPVILTEGEKKAGALLSQGYAAISLPGIWGGREPKDPDKKLHHDLLPLAQQGRTFIILFDYDQKQSTRKAVYDATLATGKAIEATGANCKVALLPGPEKESMILLPPEETRHQVI
;
A
#
# COMPACT_ATOMS: atom_id res chain seq x y z
N MET A 1 4.14 18.77 -19.72
CA MET A 1 3.34 19.64 -18.81
C MET A 1 2.01 18.94 -18.72
N ASP A 2 1.90 18.02 -17.77
CA ASP A 2 0.88 16.99 -17.83
C ASP A 2 -0.19 17.34 -16.80
N GLY A 3 -1.39 17.68 -17.28
CA GLY A 3 -2.56 18.07 -16.49
C GLY A 3 -3.19 16.90 -15.72
N TYR A 4 -2.43 16.27 -14.83
CA TYR A 4 -2.96 15.36 -13.82
C TYR A 4 -3.44 16.16 -12.61
N PRO A 5 -4.63 15.86 -12.03
CA PRO A 5 -4.99 16.43 -10.74
C PRO A 5 -3.94 15.99 -9.71
N SER A 6 -3.41 16.95 -8.94
CA SER A 6 -2.44 16.66 -7.89
C SER A 6 -3.04 15.66 -6.88
N LEU A 7 -2.20 14.82 -6.25
CA LEU A 7 -2.63 13.92 -5.18
C LEU A 7 -3.39 14.66 -4.06
N VAL A 8 -3.05 15.93 -3.83
CA VAL A 8 -3.79 16.88 -2.96
C VAL A 8 -5.25 17.05 -3.42
N GLY A 9 -5.49 17.22 -4.72
CA GLY A 9 -6.84 17.36 -5.30
C GLY A 9 -7.66 16.07 -5.24
N ILE A 10 -7.02 14.91 -5.37
CA ILE A 10 -7.65 13.58 -5.21
C ILE A 10 -8.16 13.41 -3.77
N VAL A 11 -7.30 13.72 -2.81
CA VAL A 11 -7.57 13.65 -1.37
C VAL A 11 -8.69 14.59 -0.94
N SER A 12 -8.66 15.85 -1.40
CA SER A 12 -9.67 16.87 -1.05
C SER A 12 -11.07 16.48 -1.55
N ARG A 13 -11.16 15.67 -2.61
CA ARG A 13 -12.44 15.22 -3.20
C ARG A 13 -12.99 13.97 -2.49
N LEU A 14 -12.14 13.09 -1.96
CA LEU A 14 -12.53 11.97 -1.08
C LEU A 14 -13.23 12.43 0.22
N SER A 15 -12.79 13.57 0.78
CA SER A 15 -13.36 14.13 2.02
C SER A 15 -14.81 14.61 1.91
N VAL A 16 -15.32 14.82 0.69
CA VAL A 16 -16.70 15.28 0.45
C VAL A 16 -17.70 14.12 0.51
N ILE A 17 -17.28 12.89 0.14
CA ILE A 17 -18.17 11.74 -0.02
C ILE A 17 -18.25 10.87 1.25
N LEU A 18 -17.22 10.91 2.09
CA LEU A 18 -17.06 10.05 3.26
C LEU A 18 -17.13 10.85 4.59
N LYS A 19 -18.12 11.74 4.75
CA LYS A 19 -18.33 12.50 6.00
C LYS A 19 -19.24 11.76 6.99
N PRO A 20 -18.76 11.46 8.20
CA PRO A 20 -19.63 11.31 9.37
C PRO A 20 -19.81 12.63 10.13
N LYS A 21 -20.95 12.76 10.80
CA LYS A 21 -21.26 13.86 11.73
C LYS A 21 -20.23 13.86 12.87
N LEU A 22 -19.49 14.96 13.00
CA LEU A 22 -18.51 15.18 14.08
C LEU A 22 -19.21 15.77 15.32
N MET A 23 -18.79 15.31 16.49
CA MET A 23 -19.03 15.93 17.80
C MET A 23 -17.67 16.11 18.49
N ASP A 24 -17.46 17.30 19.05
CA ASP A 24 -16.24 17.78 19.70
C ASP A 24 -15.88 16.99 20.97
N THR A 25 -14.58 16.80 21.23
CA THR A 25 -13.86 17.45 22.36
C THR A 25 -12.43 16.93 22.55
N ASP A 26 -11.53 17.91 22.64
CA ASP A 26 -10.32 18.10 23.46
C ASP A 26 -9.23 17.04 23.69
N LEU A 27 -8.00 17.52 23.42
CA LEU A 27 -6.67 16.92 23.55
C LEU A 27 -6.06 17.19 24.94
N THR A 28 -5.17 16.29 25.41
CA THR A 28 -3.91 16.61 26.15
C THR A 28 -3.18 15.29 26.52
N THR A 29 -2.08 14.90 25.86
CA THR A 29 -0.62 15.09 26.13
C THR A 29 0.07 14.05 27.06
N ILE A 30 1.22 13.51 26.60
CA ILE A 30 2.49 13.14 27.29
C ILE A 30 2.92 11.63 27.45
N ASN A 31 4.10 11.37 26.84
CA ASN A 31 5.30 10.53 27.10
C ASN A 31 5.38 8.97 27.06
N GLN A 32 6.15 8.55 26.04
CA GLN A 32 7.32 7.64 25.92
C GLN A 32 7.78 6.72 27.09
N SER A 33 8.02 5.43 26.77
CA SER A 33 9.31 4.73 27.02
C SER A 33 9.39 3.30 26.42
N SER A 34 10.46 3.10 25.63
CA SER A 34 11.38 1.94 25.42
C SER A 34 10.91 0.48 25.21
N GLU A 35 11.00 0.06 23.94
CA GLU A 35 11.67 -1.11 23.29
C GLU A 35 11.91 -2.45 24.02
N THR A 36 11.59 -3.56 23.32
CA THR A 36 12.59 -4.53 22.76
C THR A 36 11.90 -5.64 21.95
N SER A 37 12.30 -5.86 20.68
CA SER A 37 12.44 -7.19 20.03
C SER A 37 12.88 -7.05 18.56
N ALA A 38 14.01 -7.67 18.21
CA ALA A 38 14.50 -7.97 16.86
C ALA A 38 14.35 -6.85 15.80
N ASN A 39 15.17 -5.80 15.93
CA ASN A 39 15.23 -4.69 14.99
C ASN A 39 15.78 -5.14 13.63
N HIS A 40 14.89 -5.35 12.65
CA HIS A 40 15.18 -4.82 11.31
C HIS A 40 15.17 -3.30 11.46
N THR A 41 16.32 -2.71 11.82
CA THR A 41 16.52 -1.25 11.73
C THR A 41 16.34 -0.87 10.27
N PHE A 42 15.14 -0.40 9.93
CA PHE A 42 14.90 0.29 8.68
C PHE A 42 15.87 1.47 8.65
N GLY A 43 16.76 1.46 7.64
CA GLY A 43 17.78 2.48 7.47
C GLY A 43 17.17 3.88 7.37
N ARG A 44 17.98 4.89 7.72
CA ARG A 44 17.62 6.31 7.65
C ARG A 44 16.98 6.63 6.28
N VAL A 45 15.90 7.41 6.30
CA VAL A 45 15.32 7.99 5.09
C VAL A 45 16.16 9.22 4.70
N ASP A 46 16.61 9.25 3.46
CA ASP A 46 17.39 10.37 2.91
C ASP A 46 16.46 11.54 2.63
N ASP A 47 16.98 12.75 2.72
CA ASP A 47 16.16 13.97 2.65
C ASP A 47 15.41 14.08 1.32
N HIS A 48 16.00 13.64 0.20
CA HIS A 48 15.34 13.67 -1.11
C HIS A 48 14.22 12.63 -1.21
N HIS A 49 14.38 11.44 -0.62
CA HIS A 49 13.31 10.45 -0.51
C HIS A 49 12.16 10.98 0.37
N GLN A 50 12.48 11.59 1.51
CA GLN A 50 11.49 12.22 2.38
C GLN A 50 10.73 13.33 1.63
N ALA A 51 11.44 14.19 0.90
CA ALA A 51 10.84 15.23 0.08
C ALA A 51 9.92 14.66 -1.01
N GLU A 52 10.32 13.57 -1.67
CA GLU A 52 9.52 12.91 -2.72
C GLU A 52 8.15 12.43 -2.19
N TRP A 53 8.15 11.84 -0.99
CA TRP A 53 6.94 11.38 -0.33
C TRP A 53 6.09 12.54 0.21
N ASN A 54 6.72 13.59 0.75
CA ASN A 54 6.03 14.81 1.17
C ASN A 54 5.33 15.52 0.01
N GLN A 55 5.97 15.59 -1.17
CA GLN A 55 5.36 16.12 -2.41
C GLN A 55 4.14 15.31 -2.87
N SER A 56 4.06 14.05 -2.43
CA SER A 56 2.93 13.16 -2.69
C SER A 56 1.86 13.25 -1.60
N SER A 57 1.95 14.26 -0.71
CA SER A 57 1.05 14.49 0.43
C SER A 57 1.03 13.39 1.48
N VAL A 58 2.15 12.67 1.62
CA VAL A 58 2.32 11.65 2.67
C VAL A 58 2.84 12.29 3.95
N ASP A 59 2.25 11.92 5.08
CA ASP A 59 2.66 12.34 6.42
C ASP A 59 4.13 11.93 6.66
N PRO A 60 5.00 12.86 7.11
CA PRO A 60 6.42 12.57 7.26
C PRO A 60 6.74 11.40 8.19
N SER A 61 5.95 11.20 9.24
CA SER A 61 6.13 10.09 10.18
C SER A 61 5.75 8.75 9.56
N LEU A 62 4.78 8.72 8.64
CA LEU A 62 4.42 7.51 7.90
C LEU A 62 5.56 7.11 6.96
N THR A 63 6.17 8.08 6.28
CA THR A 63 7.37 7.87 5.46
C THR A 63 8.53 7.35 6.31
N THR A 64 8.88 8.04 7.39
CA THR A 64 9.97 7.64 8.30
C THR A 64 9.79 6.23 8.84
N LEU A 65 8.54 5.84 9.13
CA LEU A 65 8.23 4.54 9.70
C LEU A 65 8.29 3.40 8.67
N ASN A 66 8.06 3.67 7.38
CA ASN A 66 7.87 2.63 6.35
C ASN A 66 8.97 2.56 5.29
N ILE A 67 9.73 3.63 5.11
CA ILE A 67 10.70 3.76 4.02
C ILE A 67 12.12 3.57 4.54
N SER A 68 12.96 2.92 3.74
CA SER A 68 14.41 2.91 3.93
C SER A 68 15.11 3.29 2.66
N SER A 69 16.08 4.19 2.75
CA SER A 69 16.98 4.48 1.63
C SER A 69 18.04 3.40 1.59
N LEU A 70 18.22 2.78 0.43
CA LEU A 70 19.25 1.78 0.19
C LEU A 70 20.14 2.24 -0.94
N SER A 71 21.42 1.89 -0.87
CA SER A 71 22.39 2.14 -1.93
C SER A 71 23.49 1.08 -1.89
N GLY A 72 24.30 1.03 -2.95
CA GLY A 72 25.39 0.06 -3.06
C GLY A 72 24.91 -1.39 -3.11
N LEU A 73 25.80 -2.30 -2.70
CA LEU A 73 25.59 -3.74 -2.88
C LEU A 73 24.50 -4.31 -1.96
N THR A 74 24.24 -3.70 -0.80
CA THR A 74 23.24 -4.17 0.17
C THR A 74 21.83 -4.22 -0.43
N THR A 75 21.50 -3.36 -1.39
CA THR A 75 20.20 -3.38 -2.09
C THR A 75 19.92 -4.73 -2.77
N HIS A 76 20.97 -5.46 -3.18
CA HIS A 76 20.81 -6.78 -3.79
C HIS A 76 20.30 -7.82 -2.78
N GLU A 77 20.65 -7.71 -1.50
CA GLU A 77 20.20 -8.65 -0.46
C GLU A 77 18.70 -8.51 -0.20
N TYR A 78 18.16 -7.29 -0.26
CA TYR A 78 16.74 -7.01 -0.08
C TYR A 78 15.87 -7.49 -1.24
N LEU A 79 16.39 -7.53 -2.47
CA LEU A 79 15.61 -7.91 -3.65
C LEU A 79 15.91 -9.32 -4.16
N LEU A 80 17.16 -9.76 -4.16
CA LEU A 80 17.58 -10.96 -4.90
C LEU A 80 17.73 -12.20 -4.01
N TYR A 81 17.16 -12.17 -2.81
CA TYR A 81 17.22 -13.28 -1.84
C TYR A 81 16.61 -14.59 -2.37
N ALA A 82 15.58 -14.50 -3.22
CA ALA A 82 14.85 -15.66 -3.74
C ALA A 82 15.45 -16.27 -5.02
N LEU A 83 16.62 -15.79 -5.48
CA LEU A 83 17.30 -16.41 -6.62
C LEU A 83 17.87 -17.78 -6.23
N PRO A 84 17.60 -18.84 -7.02
CA PRO A 84 18.06 -20.20 -6.70
C PRO A 84 19.57 -20.34 -6.85
N ASP A 85 20.16 -21.38 -6.24
CA ASP A 85 21.62 -21.61 -6.26
C ASP A 85 22.21 -21.72 -7.67
N LYS A 86 21.44 -22.20 -8.65
CA LYS A 86 21.86 -22.22 -10.07
C LYS A 86 22.18 -20.82 -10.62
N ASP A 87 21.63 -19.77 -10.02
CA ASP A 87 21.85 -18.38 -10.38
C ASP A 87 23.00 -17.73 -9.57
N ARG A 88 23.69 -18.53 -8.75
CA ARG A 88 24.92 -18.20 -8.02
C ARG A 88 26.12 -18.98 -8.56
N ARG A 89 27.32 -18.48 -8.24
CA ARG A 89 28.62 -19.14 -8.42
C ARG A 89 28.91 -20.05 -7.22
N ASN A 90 29.94 -20.89 -7.33
CA ASN A 90 30.36 -21.79 -6.24
C ASN A 90 30.77 -21.04 -4.96
N ASP A 91 31.19 -19.78 -5.09
CA ASP A 91 31.54 -18.87 -4.00
C ASP A 91 30.32 -18.13 -3.40
N GLY A 92 29.09 -18.48 -3.81
CA GLY A 92 27.84 -17.86 -3.34
C GLY A 92 27.48 -16.53 -4.02
N ARG A 93 28.40 -15.93 -4.80
CA ARG A 93 28.17 -14.67 -5.51
C ARG A 93 27.12 -14.85 -6.60
N LEU A 94 26.26 -13.84 -6.78
CA LEU A 94 25.33 -13.78 -7.92
C LEU A 94 26.09 -13.82 -9.25
N ARG A 95 25.54 -14.53 -10.24
CA ARG A 95 26.11 -14.55 -11.60
C ARG A 95 26.07 -13.16 -12.24
N ASP A 96 27.07 -12.88 -13.08
CA ASP A 96 27.27 -11.57 -13.71
C ASP A 96 26.05 -11.06 -14.50
N LYS A 97 25.25 -11.96 -15.08
CA LYS A 97 23.99 -11.59 -15.76
C LYS A 97 23.02 -10.84 -14.84
N PHE A 98 22.95 -11.19 -13.56
CA PHE A 98 22.08 -10.52 -12.58
C PHE A 98 22.72 -9.23 -12.09
N LEU A 99 24.01 -9.25 -11.76
CA LEU A 99 24.73 -8.06 -11.35
C LEU A 99 24.62 -6.96 -12.42
N LYS A 100 24.85 -7.30 -13.70
CA LYS A 100 24.70 -6.34 -14.80
C LYS A 100 23.26 -5.85 -14.98
N ARG A 101 22.27 -6.73 -14.81
CA ARG A 101 20.85 -6.36 -14.93
C ARG A 101 20.39 -5.43 -13.80
N TYR A 102 20.87 -5.68 -12.59
CA TYR A 102 20.46 -5.00 -11.35
C TYR A 102 21.48 -3.97 -10.85
N GLN A 103 22.52 -3.65 -11.62
CA GLN A 103 23.53 -2.64 -11.27
C GLN A 103 22.92 -1.28 -10.88
N HIS A 104 21.81 -0.90 -11.52
CA HIS A 104 21.09 0.33 -11.22
C HIS A 104 20.58 0.43 -9.77
N LEU A 105 20.43 -0.69 -9.06
CA LEU A 105 20.08 -0.74 -7.63
C LEU A 105 21.17 -0.12 -6.74
N GLU A 106 22.41 -0.09 -7.21
CA GLU A 106 23.56 0.44 -6.45
C GLU A 106 23.55 1.96 -6.38
N HIS A 107 22.85 2.62 -7.29
CA HIS A 107 22.83 4.09 -7.45
C HIS A 107 21.80 4.81 -6.56
N GLY A 108 21.34 4.16 -5.49
CA GLY A 108 20.38 4.76 -4.57
C GLY A 108 18.93 4.53 -4.97
N GLY A 109 18.06 4.71 -3.99
CA GLY A 109 16.63 4.53 -4.09
C GLY A 109 16.02 4.15 -2.75
N TRP A 110 14.71 4.00 -2.72
CA TRP A 110 13.99 3.67 -1.51
C TRP A 110 13.29 2.31 -1.57
N TYR A 111 13.25 1.64 -0.43
CA TYR A 111 12.64 0.35 -0.20
C TYR A 111 11.48 0.45 0.77
N ILE A 112 10.42 -0.31 0.52
CA ILE A 112 9.27 -0.46 1.40
C ILE A 112 8.88 -1.93 1.50
N ALA A 113 8.76 -2.42 2.74
CA ALA A 113 8.20 -3.73 3.06
C ALA A 113 6.98 -3.56 3.97
N GLY A 114 5.90 -4.26 3.61
CA GLY A 114 4.64 -4.23 4.36
C GLY A 114 4.64 -5.16 5.58
N LEU A 115 3.64 -5.01 6.43
CA LEU A 115 3.34 -5.95 7.52
C LEU A 115 2.70 -7.23 6.99
N ASP A 116 3.07 -8.38 7.55
CA ASP A 116 2.57 -9.69 7.11
C ASP A 116 1.23 -10.04 7.75
N PRO A 117 0.12 -10.15 6.98
CA PRO A 117 -1.18 -10.50 7.51
C PRO A 117 -1.23 -11.89 8.15
N ASP A 118 -0.35 -12.82 7.77
CA ASP A 118 -0.29 -14.19 8.34
C ASP A 118 0.19 -14.17 9.80
N THR A 119 0.92 -13.12 10.18
CA THR A 119 1.42 -12.88 11.54
C THR A 119 0.48 -11.96 12.33
N ASN A 120 -0.74 -11.76 11.84
CA ASN A 120 -1.66 -10.73 12.32
C ASN A 120 -1.02 -9.32 12.29
N TRP A 121 -0.25 -9.03 11.23
CA TRP A 121 0.46 -7.77 11.02
C TRP A 121 1.42 -7.37 12.15
N VAL A 122 2.03 -8.36 12.80
CA VAL A 122 3.08 -8.13 13.80
C VAL A 122 4.44 -8.03 13.13
N ASP A 123 4.74 -8.98 12.24
CA ASP A 123 6.02 -9.04 11.55
C ASP A 123 6.00 -8.26 10.25
N VAL A 124 7.17 -7.80 9.83
CA VAL A 124 7.38 -7.22 8.50
C VAL A 124 7.67 -8.36 7.53
N MET A 125 7.03 -8.33 6.37
CA MET A 125 7.37 -9.23 5.27
C MET A 125 8.83 -9.06 4.84
N VAL A 126 9.45 -10.19 4.46
CA VAL A 126 10.72 -10.17 3.70
C VAL A 126 10.50 -9.58 2.30
N TRP A 127 9.30 -9.76 1.75
CA TRP A 127 8.92 -9.18 0.47
C TRP A 127 8.71 -7.67 0.61
N GLY A 128 9.27 -6.91 -0.32
CA GLY A 128 9.08 -5.47 -0.42
C GLY A 128 9.40 -4.97 -1.82
N ARG A 129 9.11 -3.71 -2.09
CA ARG A 129 9.35 -3.08 -3.39
C ARG A 129 10.42 -2.02 -3.26
N TYR A 130 11.24 -1.93 -4.29
CA TYR A 130 12.29 -0.94 -4.40
C TYR A 130 11.98 0.02 -5.55
N LYS A 131 12.12 1.31 -5.29
CA LYS A 131 12.11 2.34 -6.31
C LYS A 131 13.53 2.91 -6.45
N PRO A 132 14.26 2.61 -7.54
CA PRO A 132 15.57 3.19 -7.79
C PRO A 132 15.45 4.69 -8.06
N ASP A 133 16.46 5.46 -7.64
CA ASP A 133 16.63 6.86 -8.05
C ASP A 133 16.89 6.95 -9.56
N GLN A 134 17.59 5.94 -10.10
CA GLN A 134 17.90 5.81 -11.52
C GLN A 134 17.26 4.52 -12.09
N PRO A 135 15.99 4.57 -12.55
CA PRO A 135 15.31 3.40 -13.07
C PRO A 135 15.95 2.92 -14.37
N ARG A 136 16.11 1.60 -14.50
CA ARG A 136 16.58 1.00 -15.76
C ARG A 136 15.50 1.00 -16.84
N THR A 137 15.92 0.92 -18.09
CA THR A 137 15.04 0.63 -19.21
C THR A 137 14.75 -0.87 -19.31
N GLY A 138 13.48 -1.23 -19.43
CA GLY A 138 13.03 -2.59 -19.67
C GLY A 138 13.25 -3.04 -21.11
N SER A 139 13.08 -4.34 -21.37
CA SER A 139 13.19 -4.90 -22.73
C SER A 139 12.18 -4.34 -23.73
N ASN A 140 11.09 -3.75 -23.24
CA ASN A 140 10.06 -3.09 -24.04
C ASN A 140 10.34 -1.59 -24.28
N GLY A 141 11.54 -1.10 -23.93
CA GLY A 141 11.93 0.31 -24.06
C GLY A 141 11.32 1.24 -23.00
N LYS A 142 10.50 0.73 -22.06
CA LYS A 142 9.90 1.54 -20.99
C LYS A 142 10.73 1.51 -19.72
N LEU A 143 10.72 2.60 -18.96
CA LEU A 143 11.35 2.64 -17.65
C LEU A 143 10.68 1.66 -16.69
N VAL A 144 11.49 0.88 -15.99
CA VAL A 144 11.06 0.03 -14.88
C VAL A 144 11.16 0.87 -13.61
N LYS A 145 10.05 1.52 -13.26
CA LYS A 145 9.99 2.44 -12.12
C LYS A 145 10.15 1.75 -10.76
N TYR A 146 9.78 0.48 -10.67
CA TYR A 146 9.82 -0.30 -9.44
C TYR A 146 10.36 -1.70 -9.72
N GLU A 147 11.16 -2.21 -8.80
CA GLU A 147 11.65 -3.59 -8.78
C GLU A 147 10.99 -4.33 -7.62
N SER A 148 10.63 -5.59 -7.88
CA SER A 148 10.15 -6.54 -6.88
C SER A 148 11.10 -7.74 -6.86
N PRO A 149 11.18 -8.48 -5.73
CA PRO A 149 11.99 -9.68 -5.65
C PRO A 149 11.65 -10.65 -6.80
N PRO A 150 12.63 -11.06 -7.62
CA PRO A 150 12.37 -12.00 -8.69
C PRO A 150 12.08 -13.38 -8.10
N LYS A 151 11.26 -14.16 -8.81
CA LYS A 151 10.90 -15.55 -8.43
C LYS A 151 10.10 -15.69 -7.13
N THR A 152 9.65 -14.59 -6.54
CA THR A 152 8.63 -14.63 -5.49
C THR A 152 7.26 -14.28 -6.08
N PRO A 153 6.17 -14.81 -5.52
CA PRO A 153 4.86 -14.19 -5.67
C PRO A 153 4.92 -12.72 -5.22
N ASN A 154 4.10 -11.89 -5.84
CA ASN A 154 3.89 -10.53 -5.38
C ASN A 154 3.10 -10.57 -4.05
N ARG A 155 3.31 -9.58 -3.17
CA ARG A 155 2.53 -9.38 -1.94
C ARG A 155 1.94 -7.97 -1.93
N VAL A 156 0.96 -7.72 -1.08
CA VAL A 156 0.38 -6.37 -0.91
C VAL A 156 1.12 -5.60 0.19
N THR A 157 1.12 -4.27 0.12
CA THR A 157 1.82 -3.44 1.12
C THR A 157 0.86 -2.92 2.17
N TYR A 158 0.97 -3.49 3.37
CA TYR A 158 0.38 -2.98 4.61
C TYR A 158 1.36 -2.05 5.34
N PHE A 159 1.03 -0.77 5.45
CA PHE A 159 1.87 0.21 6.14
C PHE A 159 1.84 0.00 7.66
N ARG A 160 2.97 0.21 8.33
CA ARG A 160 3.00 0.54 9.76
C ARG A 160 2.39 1.92 9.95
N ILE A 161 1.42 2.05 10.86
CA ILE A 161 0.61 3.27 11.00
C ILE A 161 0.94 4.02 12.30
N PRO A 162 1.42 5.27 12.22
CA PRO A 162 1.56 6.16 13.36
C PRO A 162 0.25 6.38 14.11
N LEU A 163 0.34 6.57 15.43
CA LEU A 163 -0.83 6.66 16.30
C LEU A 163 -1.80 7.79 15.91
N HIS A 164 -1.31 8.96 15.50
CA HIS A 164 -2.16 10.08 15.10
C HIS A 164 -2.92 9.81 13.79
N ILE A 165 -2.34 9.07 12.85
CA ILE A 165 -3.03 8.64 11.63
C ILE A 165 -4.13 7.65 11.99
N TRP A 166 -3.84 6.68 12.85
CA TRP A 166 -4.86 5.75 13.34
C TRP A 166 -6.01 6.50 14.05
N ASN A 167 -5.69 7.45 14.93
CA ASN A 167 -6.71 8.28 15.59
C ASN A 167 -7.55 9.07 14.59
N ARG A 168 -6.92 9.62 13.54
CA ARG A 168 -7.62 10.32 12.45
C ARG A 168 -8.59 9.39 11.71
N ILE A 169 -8.19 8.16 11.41
CA ILE A 169 -9.04 7.16 10.75
C ILE A 169 -10.22 6.79 11.67
N ALA A 170 -9.96 6.51 12.95
CA ALA A 170 -11.01 6.18 13.90
C ALA A 170 -12.02 7.32 14.09
N ALA A 171 -11.54 8.55 14.25
CA ALA A 171 -12.37 9.74 14.33
C ALA A 171 -13.19 9.95 13.04
N ARG A 172 -12.58 9.73 11.87
CA ARG A 172 -13.29 9.81 10.59
C ARG A 172 -14.51 8.91 10.59
N TYR A 173 -14.41 7.67 11.06
CA TYR A 173 -15.53 6.72 11.03
C TYR A 173 -16.36 6.68 12.33
N GLY A 174 -16.15 7.64 13.25
CA GLY A 174 -16.90 7.72 14.51
C GLY A 174 -16.62 6.56 15.48
N ILE A 175 -15.49 5.87 15.32
CA ILE A 175 -15.13 4.71 16.14
C ILE A 175 -14.33 5.19 17.35
N LYS A 176 -14.90 4.98 18.55
CA LYS A 176 -14.20 5.30 19.80
C LYS A 176 -13.04 4.33 20.00
N ARG A 177 -11.85 4.89 20.25
CA ARG A 177 -10.68 4.11 20.67
C ARG A 177 -10.51 4.22 22.18
N TYR A 178 -10.66 3.10 22.88
CA TYR A 178 -10.40 3.05 24.31
C TYR A 178 -8.90 2.87 24.54
N HIS A 179 -8.25 3.96 24.94
CA HIS A 179 -6.80 4.01 25.20
C HIS A 179 -6.45 3.79 26.67
N SER A 180 -7.35 3.24 27.49
CA SER A 180 -7.00 3.05 28.90
C SER A 180 -5.79 2.10 29.00
N PRO A 181 -4.79 2.40 29.84
CA PRO A 181 -3.63 1.52 30.01
C PRO A 181 -4.02 0.08 30.36
N LEU A 182 -5.14 -0.09 31.05
CA LEU A 182 -5.72 -1.39 31.36
C LEU A 182 -6.27 -2.10 30.11
N ALA A 183 -7.03 -1.41 29.26
CA ALA A 183 -7.52 -1.97 28.00
C ALA A 183 -6.35 -2.42 27.12
N LEU A 184 -5.32 -1.57 26.96
CA LEU A 184 -4.12 -1.91 26.19
C LEU A 184 -3.38 -3.12 26.78
N ARG A 185 -3.20 -3.18 28.11
CA ARG A 185 -2.57 -4.34 28.79
C ARG A 185 -3.38 -5.63 28.67
N LEU A 186 -4.71 -5.56 28.78
CA LEU A 186 -5.57 -6.74 28.66
C LEU A 186 -5.59 -7.26 27.23
N THR A 187 -5.60 -6.38 26.24
CA THR A 187 -5.62 -6.80 24.83
C THR A 187 -4.25 -7.34 24.40
N ALA A 188 -3.14 -6.75 24.87
CA ALA A 188 -1.79 -7.24 24.60
C ALA A 188 -1.47 -8.63 25.19
N ARG A 189 -2.27 -9.12 26.16
CA ARG A 189 -2.07 -10.45 26.77
C ARG A 189 -2.49 -11.61 25.87
N THR A 190 -3.28 -11.37 24.84
CA THR A 190 -3.73 -12.41 23.90
C THR A 190 -3.08 -12.26 22.53
N GLN A 191 -3.01 -11.04 21.96
CA GLN A 191 -2.23 -10.69 20.76
C GLN A 191 -1.89 -9.18 20.74
N PRO A 192 -0.80 -8.74 20.09
CA PRO A 192 -0.51 -7.32 19.95
C PRO A 192 -1.60 -6.64 19.12
N VAL A 193 -2.24 -5.61 19.68
CA VAL A 193 -3.21 -4.79 18.94
C VAL A 193 -2.45 -3.80 18.08
N ASN A 194 -2.51 -4.00 16.77
CA ASN A 194 -1.99 -3.05 15.79
C ASN A 194 -3.13 -2.45 14.95
N PHE A 195 -2.78 -1.51 14.08
CA PHE A 195 -3.77 -0.81 13.27
C PHE A 195 -4.58 -1.78 12.39
N TRP A 196 -3.95 -2.75 11.73
CA TRP A 196 -4.64 -3.63 10.79
C TRP A 196 -5.47 -4.70 11.48
N SER A 197 -5.03 -5.22 12.62
CA SER A 197 -5.87 -6.07 13.47
C SER A 197 -7.10 -5.31 14.00
N TRP A 198 -6.97 -4.02 14.28
CA TRP A 198 -8.11 -3.16 14.62
C TRP A 198 -9.02 -2.91 13.43
N VAL A 199 -8.49 -2.60 12.24
CA VAL A 199 -9.30 -2.48 11.02
C VAL A 199 -10.08 -3.77 10.80
N LYS A 200 -9.44 -4.94 10.95
CA LYS A 200 -10.10 -6.26 10.88
C LYS A 200 -11.28 -6.37 11.85
N SER A 201 -11.17 -5.86 13.08
CA SER A 201 -12.26 -5.85 14.07
C SER A 201 -13.36 -4.81 13.82
N CYS A 202 -13.16 -3.86 12.91
CA CYS A 202 -14.09 -2.78 12.58
C CYS A 202 -14.49 -2.87 11.09
N PRO A 203 -15.43 -3.76 10.71
CA PRO A 203 -15.86 -3.90 9.31
C PRO A 203 -16.50 -2.62 8.73
N GLU A 204 -16.89 -1.67 9.57
CA GLU A 204 -17.40 -0.35 9.20
C GLU A 204 -16.32 0.54 8.56
N VAL A 205 -15.03 0.26 8.81
CA VAL A 205 -13.91 0.95 8.17
C VAL A 205 -13.72 0.39 6.76
N PRO A 206 -13.99 1.17 5.69
CA PRO A 206 -13.74 0.74 4.32
C PRO A 206 -12.24 0.65 4.05
N VAL A 207 -11.84 -0.30 3.21
CA VAL A 207 -10.45 -0.51 2.81
C VAL A 207 -10.27 -0.09 1.35
N ILE A 208 -9.40 0.90 1.10
CA ILE A 208 -9.11 1.39 -0.24
C ILE A 208 -7.94 0.62 -0.84
N LEU A 209 -8.12 0.04 -2.03
CA LEU A 209 -7.06 -0.60 -2.80
C LEU A 209 -6.53 0.38 -3.85
N THR A 210 -5.25 0.71 -3.77
CA THR A 210 -4.60 1.58 -4.74
C THR A 210 -3.50 0.86 -5.50
N GLU A 211 -3.25 1.30 -6.73
CA GLU A 211 -1.96 1.05 -7.37
C GLU A 211 -0.92 2.03 -6.81
N GLY A 212 0.20 1.50 -6.28
CA GLY A 212 1.35 2.29 -5.86
C GLY A 212 1.33 2.75 -4.39
N GLU A 213 2.51 2.80 -3.78
CA GLU A 213 2.70 2.92 -2.34
C GLU A 213 2.48 4.35 -1.87
N LYS A 214 2.95 5.35 -2.64
CA LYS A 214 2.76 6.76 -2.31
C LYS A 214 1.29 7.17 -2.28
N LYS A 215 0.44 6.57 -3.12
CA LYS A 215 -1.01 6.85 -3.12
C LYS A 215 -1.68 6.28 -1.89
N ALA A 216 -1.41 5.03 -1.53
CA ALA A 216 -1.84 4.45 -0.26
C ALA A 216 -1.37 5.29 0.93
N GLY A 217 -0.10 5.71 0.94
CA GLY A 217 0.46 6.60 1.96
C GLY A 217 -0.28 7.94 2.05
N ALA A 218 -0.62 8.56 0.92
CA ALA A 218 -1.36 9.81 0.89
C ALA A 218 -2.78 9.63 1.46
N LEU A 219 -3.47 8.56 1.11
CA LEU A 219 -4.81 8.24 1.65
C LEU A 219 -4.78 7.99 3.15
N LEU A 220 -3.81 7.21 3.63
CA LEU A 220 -3.60 6.94 5.06
C LEU A 220 -3.39 8.25 5.83
N SER A 221 -2.51 9.11 5.32
CA SER A 221 -2.22 10.43 5.90
C SER A 221 -3.47 11.31 6.05
N GLN A 222 -4.48 11.05 5.24
CA GLN A 222 -5.72 11.82 5.15
C GLN A 222 -6.88 11.13 5.89
N GLY A 223 -6.59 10.04 6.59
CA GLY A 223 -7.56 9.35 7.42
C GLY A 223 -8.38 8.29 6.68
N TYR A 224 -7.87 7.70 5.60
CA TYR A 224 -8.49 6.56 4.93
C TYR A 224 -7.63 5.31 5.07
N ALA A 225 -8.22 4.17 5.45
CA ALA A 225 -7.49 2.91 5.46
C ALA A 225 -7.21 2.48 4.02
N ALA A 226 -5.93 2.42 3.62
CA ALA A 226 -5.53 2.12 2.26
C ALA A 226 -4.38 1.11 2.19
N ILE A 227 -4.46 0.21 1.20
CA ILE A 227 -3.48 -0.84 0.93
C ILE A 227 -2.94 -0.63 -0.49
N SER A 228 -1.63 -0.78 -0.66
CA SER A 228 -1.03 -0.73 -1.99
C SER A 228 -0.96 -2.12 -2.62
N LEU A 229 -1.45 -2.23 -3.85
CA LEU A 229 -1.29 -3.41 -4.69
C LEU A 229 -0.05 -3.27 -5.59
N PRO A 230 0.68 -4.38 -5.85
CA PRO A 230 1.79 -4.42 -6.78
C PRO A 230 1.29 -4.45 -8.24
N GLY A 231 0.71 -3.32 -8.67
CA GLY A 231 0.06 -3.15 -9.97
C GLY A 231 -1.44 -3.48 -9.93
N ILE A 232 -2.17 -3.02 -10.96
CA ILE A 232 -3.64 -3.14 -11.05
C ILE A 232 -4.17 -4.58 -10.97
N TRP A 233 -3.37 -5.57 -11.37
CA TRP A 233 -3.74 -6.99 -11.32
C TRP A 233 -3.41 -7.66 -9.98
N GLY A 234 -2.75 -6.95 -9.05
CA GLY A 234 -2.29 -7.47 -7.77
C GLY A 234 -3.38 -7.73 -6.74
N GLY A 235 -4.65 -7.51 -7.07
CA GLY A 235 -5.78 -7.81 -6.19
C GLY A 235 -6.19 -9.29 -6.20
N ARG A 236 -5.58 -10.13 -7.04
CA ARG A 236 -5.93 -11.54 -7.23
C ARG A 236 -4.70 -12.43 -7.29
N GLU A 237 -4.90 -13.71 -6.98
CA GLU A 237 -3.84 -14.70 -7.12
C GLU A 237 -3.42 -14.88 -8.59
N PRO A 238 -2.12 -14.75 -8.91
CA PRO A 238 -1.66 -14.92 -10.27
C PRO A 238 -1.79 -16.39 -10.70
N LYS A 239 -2.37 -16.61 -11.88
CA LYS A 239 -2.57 -17.95 -12.49
C LYS A 239 -3.50 -18.89 -11.73
N ASP A 240 -4.27 -18.37 -10.77
CA ASP A 240 -5.32 -19.13 -10.11
C ASP A 240 -6.51 -19.33 -11.06
N PRO A 241 -6.95 -20.58 -11.31
CA PRO A 241 -8.05 -20.86 -12.23
C PRO A 241 -9.40 -20.34 -11.71
N ASP A 242 -9.56 -20.29 -10.39
CA ASP A 242 -10.77 -19.83 -9.71
C ASP A 242 -10.82 -18.30 -9.59
N LYS A 243 -9.73 -17.61 -9.99
CA LYS A 243 -9.57 -16.14 -9.96
C LYS A 243 -9.79 -15.57 -8.55
N LYS A 244 -9.36 -16.30 -7.53
CA LYS A 244 -9.50 -15.93 -6.11
C LYS A 244 -8.87 -14.59 -5.77
N LEU A 245 -9.41 -13.95 -4.73
CA LEU A 245 -8.82 -12.76 -4.13
C LEU A 245 -7.42 -13.08 -3.62
N HIS A 246 -6.50 -12.13 -3.74
CA HIS A 246 -5.14 -12.29 -3.25
C HIS A 246 -5.14 -12.68 -1.76
N HIS A 247 -4.31 -13.66 -1.38
CA HIS A 247 -4.25 -14.22 -0.03
C HIS A 247 -4.16 -13.11 1.01
N ASP A 248 -3.19 -12.20 0.86
CA ASP A 248 -2.98 -11.10 1.80
C ASP A 248 -4.23 -10.25 2.09
N LEU A 249 -5.19 -10.16 1.17
CA LEU A 249 -6.42 -9.38 1.35
C LEU A 249 -7.52 -10.15 2.10
N LEU A 250 -7.48 -11.49 2.10
CA LEU A 250 -8.49 -12.36 2.71
C LEU A 250 -8.75 -12.06 4.19
N PRO A 251 -7.74 -11.77 5.04
CA PRO A 251 -7.99 -11.45 6.44
C PRO A 251 -8.86 -10.22 6.67
N LEU A 252 -8.95 -9.33 5.68
CA LEU A 252 -9.85 -8.17 5.70
C LEU A 252 -11.11 -8.37 4.84
N ALA A 253 -11.21 -9.44 4.04
CA ALA A 253 -12.35 -9.72 3.17
C ALA A 253 -13.49 -10.41 3.94
N GLN A 254 -14.04 -9.72 4.94
CA GLN A 254 -15.11 -10.20 5.80
C GLN A 254 -16.47 -9.73 5.30
N GLN A 255 -17.51 -10.51 5.60
CA GLN A 255 -18.89 -10.20 5.22
C GLN A 255 -19.28 -8.79 5.69
N GLY A 256 -19.82 -7.99 4.76
CA GLY A 256 -20.29 -6.63 5.04
C GLY A 256 -19.21 -5.53 4.97
N ARG A 257 -17.91 -5.84 5.03
CA ARG A 257 -16.87 -4.81 4.83
C ARG A 257 -16.91 -4.27 3.40
N THR A 258 -16.73 -2.97 3.23
CA THR A 258 -16.58 -2.35 1.90
C THR A 258 -15.12 -2.20 1.51
N PHE A 259 -14.75 -2.73 0.34
CA PHE A 259 -13.53 -2.38 -0.36
C PHE A 259 -13.81 -1.32 -1.42
N ILE A 260 -12.86 -0.41 -1.61
CA ILE A 260 -12.94 0.64 -2.63
C ILE A 260 -11.72 0.52 -3.53
N ILE A 261 -11.90 0.22 -4.81
CA ILE A 261 -10.82 0.21 -5.79
C ILE A 261 -10.57 1.64 -6.30
N LEU A 262 -9.33 2.10 -6.21
CA LEU A 262 -8.89 3.44 -6.63
C LEU A 262 -7.59 3.35 -7.45
N PHE A 263 -7.72 2.94 -8.70
CA PHE A 263 -6.63 2.89 -9.67
C PHE A 263 -6.44 4.22 -10.39
N ASP A 264 -5.24 4.44 -10.93
CA ASP A 264 -4.95 5.67 -11.68
C ASP A 264 -5.76 5.75 -12.97
N TYR A 265 -6.15 6.98 -13.31
CA TYR A 265 -6.67 7.29 -14.62
C TYR A 265 -5.51 7.37 -15.63
N ASP A 266 -5.68 6.74 -16.78
CA ASP A 266 -4.72 6.81 -17.90
C ASP A 266 -5.43 7.37 -19.13
N GLN A 267 -4.75 8.17 -19.94
CA GLN A 267 -5.32 8.75 -21.17
C GLN A 267 -5.38 7.74 -22.33
N LYS A 268 -4.47 6.75 -22.34
CA LYS A 268 -4.34 5.77 -23.40
C LYS A 268 -5.46 4.74 -23.29
N GLN A 269 -6.27 4.63 -24.34
CA GLN A 269 -7.40 3.70 -24.40
C GLN A 269 -7.04 2.23 -24.07
N SER A 270 -5.90 1.74 -24.55
CA SER A 270 -5.46 0.37 -24.23
C SER A 270 -5.17 0.18 -22.74
N THR A 271 -4.64 1.20 -22.06
CA THR A 271 -4.36 1.14 -20.62
C THR A 271 -5.66 1.26 -19.84
N ARG A 272 -6.55 2.16 -20.26
CA ARG A 272 -7.91 2.30 -19.73
C ARG A 272 -8.69 0.98 -19.73
N LYS A 273 -8.68 0.24 -20.85
CA LYS A 273 -9.30 -1.10 -20.92
C LYS A 273 -8.69 -2.07 -19.91
N ALA A 274 -7.35 -2.09 -19.79
CA ALA A 274 -6.67 -2.97 -18.83
C ALA A 274 -7.03 -2.62 -17.37
N VAL A 275 -7.13 -1.32 -17.04
CA VAL A 275 -7.57 -0.84 -15.71
C VAL A 275 -9.01 -1.28 -15.43
N TYR A 276 -9.91 -1.13 -16.40
CA TYR A 276 -11.30 -1.58 -16.28
C TYR A 276 -11.39 -3.09 -16.05
N ASP A 277 -10.72 -3.89 -16.89
CA ASP A 277 -10.71 -5.35 -16.79
C ASP A 277 -10.14 -5.81 -15.43
N ALA A 278 -9.08 -5.15 -14.96
CA ALA A 278 -8.48 -5.42 -13.65
C ALA A 278 -9.41 -5.04 -12.48
N THR A 279 -10.10 -3.92 -12.59
CA THR A 279 -11.09 -3.45 -11.62
C THR A 279 -12.25 -4.43 -11.51
N LEU A 280 -12.85 -4.84 -12.63
CA LEU A 280 -13.92 -5.83 -12.65
C LEU A 280 -13.48 -7.16 -12.06
N ALA A 281 -12.30 -7.65 -12.45
CA ALA A 281 -11.83 -8.93 -11.99
C ALA A 281 -11.59 -8.92 -10.48
N THR A 282 -10.94 -7.87 -9.96
CA THR A 282 -10.70 -7.70 -8.52
C THR A 282 -12.00 -7.51 -7.76
N GLY A 283 -12.95 -6.73 -8.27
CA GLY A 283 -14.26 -6.51 -7.64
C GLY A 283 -15.05 -7.81 -7.48
N LYS A 284 -15.11 -8.64 -8.53
CA LYS A 284 -15.74 -9.97 -8.46
C LYS A 284 -15.09 -10.88 -7.42
N ALA A 285 -13.75 -10.85 -7.34
CA ALA A 285 -13.02 -11.65 -6.37
C ALA A 285 -13.29 -11.19 -4.92
N ILE A 286 -13.47 -9.89 -4.69
CA ILE A 286 -13.89 -9.33 -3.40
C ILE A 286 -15.31 -9.79 -3.07
N GLU A 287 -16.25 -9.62 -4.01
CA GLU A 287 -17.67 -9.97 -3.80
C GLU A 287 -17.88 -11.46 -3.51
N ALA A 288 -17.06 -12.33 -4.12
CA ALA A 288 -17.07 -13.76 -3.84
C ALA A 288 -16.74 -14.11 -2.37
N THR A 289 -16.15 -13.19 -1.59
CA THR A 289 -15.90 -13.36 -0.15
C THR A 289 -17.08 -12.93 0.74
N GLY A 290 -18.12 -12.33 0.14
CA GLY A 290 -19.23 -11.69 0.87
C GLY A 290 -18.95 -10.24 1.30
N ALA A 291 -17.78 -9.70 0.96
CA ALA A 291 -17.48 -8.28 1.10
C ALA A 291 -18.13 -7.45 -0.03
N ASN A 292 -18.35 -6.16 0.21
CA ASN A 292 -18.87 -5.23 -0.80
C ASN A 292 -17.71 -4.60 -1.58
N CYS A 293 -17.87 -4.40 -2.89
CA CYS A 293 -16.90 -3.67 -3.70
C CYS A 293 -17.50 -2.38 -4.28
N LYS A 294 -16.74 -1.29 -4.20
CA LYS A 294 -17.02 -0.02 -4.90
C LYS A 294 -15.78 0.42 -5.66
N VAL A 295 -15.97 1.27 -6.65
CA VAL A 295 -14.88 1.88 -7.42
C VAL A 295 -14.96 3.38 -7.27
N ALA A 296 -13.86 3.98 -6.85
CA ALA A 296 -13.70 5.43 -6.84
C ALA A 296 -13.04 5.85 -8.16
N LEU A 297 -13.78 6.59 -8.97
CA LEU A 297 -13.25 7.13 -10.22
C LEU A 297 -12.67 8.52 -9.98
N LEU A 298 -11.37 8.66 -10.24
CA LEU A 298 -10.74 9.96 -10.30
C LEU A 298 -11.30 10.70 -11.53
N PRO A 299 -11.73 11.96 -11.38
CA PRO A 299 -12.14 12.72 -12.53
C PRO A 299 -10.98 12.85 -13.52
N GLY A 300 -11.26 12.62 -14.80
CA GLY A 300 -10.38 13.08 -15.87
C GLY A 300 -10.26 14.61 -15.87
N PRO A 301 -9.40 15.20 -16.73
CA PRO A 301 -9.21 16.65 -16.79
C PRO A 301 -10.50 17.45 -16.99
N GLU A 302 -11.57 16.82 -17.48
CA GLU A 302 -12.86 17.45 -17.77
C GLU A 302 -13.97 17.22 -16.72
N LYS A 303 -13.70 16.55 -15.59
CA LYS A 303 -14.74 16.28 -14.56
C LYS A 303 -14.44 16.93 -13.21
N GLU A 304 -15.46 17.50 -12.60
CA GLU A 304 -15.34 18.25 -11.34
C GLU A 304 -15.60 17.42 -10.07
N SER A 305 -16.11 16.18 -10.18
CA SER A 305 -16.44 15.35 -9.02
C SER A 305 -15.91 13.91 -9.13
N MET A 306 -15.45 13.38 -8.00
CA MET A 306 -15.18 11.95 -7.82
C MET A 306 -16.53 11.23 -7.63
N ILE A 307 -16.71 10.06 -8.22
CA ILE A 307 -17.96 9.27 -8.10
C ILE A 307 -17.61 7.88 -7.59
N LEU A 308 -18.39 7.37 -6.63
CA LEU A 308 -18.35 5.98 -6.20
C LEU A 308 -19.41 5.20 -6.99
N LEU A 309 -18.96 4.19 -7.74
CA LEU A 309 -19.83 3.34 -8.55
C LEU A 309 -19.59 1.86 -8.23
N PRO A 310 -20.59 0.98 -8.43
CA PRO A 310 -20.35 -0.45 -8.56
C PRO A 310 -19.36 -0.75 -9.71
N PRO A 311 -18.54 -1.81 -9.63
CA PRO A 311 -17.55 -2.13 -10.66
C PRO A 311 -18.10 -2.19 -12.10
N GLU A 312 -19.27 -2.80 -12.29
CA GLU A 312 -19.94 -2.99 -13.58
C GLU A 312 -20.36 -1.68 -14.27
N GLU A 313 -20.66 -0.64 -13.49
CA GLU A 313 -21.11 0.67 -14.01
C GLU A 313 -19.95 1.56 -14.48
N THR A 314 -18.70 1.17 -14.20
CA THR A 314 -17.51 1.98 -14.53
C THR A 314 -17.18 2.01 -16.03
N ARG A 315 -17.80 1.14 -16.85
CA ARG A 315 -17.47 0.95 -18.28
C ARG A 315 -17.51 2.24 -19.09
N HIS A 316 -18.56 3.05 -18.93
CA HIS A 316 -18.79 4.27 -19.71
C HIS A 316 -17.87 5.43 -19.29
N GLN A 317 -17.18 5.30 -18.16
CA GLN A 317 -16.26 6.33 -17.65
C GLN A 317 -14.80 5.95 -17.86
N VAL A 318 -14.50 4.65 -17.92
CA VAL A 318 -13.15 4.13 -18.13
C VAL A 318 -12.90 3.79 -19.59
N ILE A 319 -13.86 3.45 -20.46
CA ILE A 319 -13.62 3.15 -21.88
C ILE A 319 -14.02 4.32 -22.79
#